data_AF-A0A7W4KMQ4-F1
#
_entry.id   AF-A0A7W4KMQ4-F1
#
_cell.length_a   1.000
_cell.length_b   1.000
_cell.length_c   1.000
_cell.angle_alpha   90.00
_cell.angle_beta   90.00
_cell.angle_gamma   90.00
#
_symmetry.space_group_name_H-M   'P 1'
#
loop_
_entity.id
_entity.type
_entity.pdbx_description
1 polymer ?
#
loop_
_entity_poly.entity_id
_entity_poly.type
_entity_poly.pdbx_seq_one_letter_code
_entity_poly.pdbx_strand_id
1 'polypeptide(L)'
;MRIFNWRRQAVLNAMPLVKPDQVRTPWHEFWRRFRHQHMAMAAALFVILLIVVAIFARWIAPYDAENFFDYDNLNNGPSLQHWFGVDSLGRDIFSRVLVGAQISLAAGVFAVFIGAAIGTLLGLLAGYYEGWWDRLIMRICDVLFAFPGILLAIAVVAVLGSGIANVIIAVAIFSIPAFARLVRGNTLVLKQQTFIESARSIGASDMTILLRHILPGTVSSIVVFFTMRIGTSIISAASLSFLGLGAQPPTPEWGAMLNEARADMVIAPHVAVFPALAIFLTVLAFNLLGDGLRDALDPKIKG
;
A
#
# COMPACT_ATOMS: atom_id res chain seq x y z
N MET A 1 -55.42 -46.02 -10.39
CA MET A 1 -54.75 -45.19 -9.35
C MET A 1 -53.48 -44.48 -9.90
N ARG A 2 -53.53 -43.84 -11.09
CA ARG A 2 -52.32 -43.27 -11.74
C ARG A 2 -52.53 -41.96 -12.53
N ILE A 3 -53.61 -41.21 -12.26
CA ILE A 3 -53.97 -40.02 -13.07
C ILE A 3 -53.96 -38.71 -12.25
N PHE A 4 -53.77 -38.77 -10.92
CA PHE A 4 -54.03 -37.60 -10.06
C PHE A 4 -52.82 -36.68 -9.76
N ASN A 5 -51.62 -36.96 -10.28
CA ASN A 5 -50.41 -36.21 -9.90
C ASN A 5 -49.82 -35.27 -10.97
N TRP A 6 -50.36 -35.26 -12.20
CA TRP A 6 -49.82 -34.43 -13.27
C TRP A 6 -49.94 -32.92 -12.98
N ARG A 7 -51.07 -32.44 -12.44
CA ARG A 7 -51.21 -31.03 -12.05
C ARG A 7 -50.21 -30.61 -10.98
N ARG A 8 -49.92 -31.49 -10.02
CA ARG A 8 -48.94 -31.23 -8.96
C ARG A 8 -47.52 -31.17 -9.51
N GLN A 9 -47.17 -32.05 -10.45
CA GLN A 9 -45.87 -32.03 -11.14
C GLN A 9 -45.73 -30.85 -12.09
N ALA A 10 -46.78 -30.45 -12.80
CA ALA A 10 -46.78 -29.28 -13.66
C ALA A 10 -46.56 -27.98 -12.86
N VAL A 11 -47.19 -27.86 -11.69
CA VAL A 11 -46.99 -26.71 -10.78
C VAL A 11 -45.58 -26.71 -10.18
N LEU A 12 -45.03 -27.86 -9.78
CA LEU A 12 -43.66 -27.96 -9.27
C LEU A 12 -42.60 -27.64 -10.34
N ASN A 13 -42.86 -27.97 -11.60
CA ASN A 13 -41.98 -27.65 -12.73
C ASN A 13 -42.14 -26.20 -13.24
N ALA A 14 -43.32 -25.59 -13.05
CA ALA A 14 -43.61 -24.20 -13.41
C ALA A 14 -43.26 -23.20 -12.29
N MET A 15 -43.07 -23.68 -11.06
CA MET A 15 -42.39 -22.90 -10.04
C MET A 15 -41.01 -22.54 -10.59
N PRO A 16 -40.58 -21.27 -10.50
CA PRO A 16 -39.19 -20.93 -10.72
C PRO A 16 -38.43 -21.65 -9.62
N LEU A 17 -37.98 -22.88 -9.92
CA LEU A 17 -36.92 -23.51 -9.18
C LEU A 17 -35.82 -22.46 -9.23
N VAL A 18 -35.57 -21.79 -8.11
CA VAL A 18 -34.34 -21.06 -7.90
C VAL A 18 -33.30 -22.11 -8.20
N LYS A 19 -32.76 -22.07 -9.43
CA LYS A 19 -31.72 -23.00 -9.82
C LYS A 19 -30.70 -22.87 -8.70
N PRO A 20 -30.27 -23.97 -8.05
CA PRO A 20 -29.19 -23.92 -7.08
C PRO A 20 -27.86 -23.65 -7.79
N ASP A 21 -27.87 -22.80 -8.83
CA ASP A 21 -26.71 -22.27 -9.52
C ASP A 21 -26.04 -21.29 -8.56
N GLN A 22 -25.26 -21.95 -7.68
CA GLN A 22 -24.11 -21.46 -6.95
C GLN A 22 -24.46 -20.41 -5.90
N VAL A 23 -24.49 -20.85 -4.64
CA VAL A 23 -24.11 -19.99 -3.51
C VAL A 23 -22.68 -19.53 -3.79
N ARG A 24 -22.53 -18.39 -4.48
CA ARG A 24 -21.24 -17.82 -4.85
C ARG A 24 -20.61 -17.29 -3.58
N THR A 25 -19.45 -17.81 -3.20
CA THR A 25 -18.75 -17.28 -2.03
C THR A 25 -18.28 -15.85 -2.34
N PRO A 26 -18.24 -14.95 -1.35
CA PRO A 26 -17.77 -13.58 -1.53
C PRO A 26 -16.39 -13.50 -2.20
N TRP A 27 -15.54 -14.51 -1.93
CA TRP A 27 -14.21 -14.65 -2.51
C TRP A 27 -14.22 -14.96 -4.02
N HIS A 28 -15.14 -15.82 -4.48
CA HIS A 28 -15.27 -16.12 -5.92
C HIS A 28 -15.77 -14.89 -6.69
N GLU A 29 -16.70 -14.13 -6.11
CA GLU A 29 -17.22 -12.92 -6.73
C GLU A 29 -16.16 -11.81 -6.81
N PHE A 30 -15.37 -11.63 -5.74
CA PHE A 30 -14.20 -10.76 -5.73
C PHE A 30 -13.22 -11.13 -6.86
N TRP A 31 -12.79 -12.40 -6.93
CA TRP A 31 -11.83 -12.85 -7.94
C TRP A 31 -12.34 -12.68 -9.38
N ARG A 32 -13.63 -12.92 -9.60
CA ARG A 32 -14.26 -12.70 -10.92
C ARG A 32 -14.22 -11.21 -11.29
N ARG A 33 -14.64 -10.32 -10.38
CA ARG A 33 -14.65 -8.86 -10.61
C ARG A 33 -13.24 -8.34 -10.84
N PHE A 34 -12.30 -8.74 -10.00
CA PHE A 34 -10.89 -8.35 -10.11
C PHE A 34 -10.28 -8.80 -11.46
N ARG A 35 -10.60 -10.02 -11.91
CA ARG A 35 -10.12 -10.52 -13.21
C ARG A 35 -10.68 -9.79 -14.42
N HIS A 36 -11.88 -9.22 -14.33
CA HIS A 36 -12.44 -8.42 -15.42
C HIS A 36 -11.76 -7.05 -15.56
N GLN A 37 -10.99 -6.62 -14.57
CA GLN A 37 -10.25 -5.37 -14.62
C GLN A 37 -8.84 -5.57 -15.13
N HIS A 38 -8.66 -5.45 -16.45
CA HIS A 38 -7.37 -5.64 -17.11
C HIS A 38 -6.27 -4.74 -16.53
N MET A 39 -6.58 -3.47 -16.21
CA MET A 39 -5.62 -2.53 -15.62
C MET A 39 -5.14 -2.95 -14.23
N ALA A 40 -6.08 -3.35 -13.35
CA ALA A 40 -5.76 -3.84 -12.01
C ALA A 40 -4.92 -5.11 -12.05
N MET A 41 -5.19 -5.99 -13.01
CA MET A 41 -4.51 -7.27 -13.17
C MET A 41 -3.09 -7.09 -13.74
N ALA A 42 -2.91 -6.16 -14.68
CA ALA A 42 -1.58 -5.76 -15.17
C ALA A 42 -0.76 -5.11 -14.04
N ALA A 43 -1.39 -4.24 -13.25
CA ALA A 43 -0.75 -3.62 -12.09
C ALA A 43 -0.36 -4.65 -11.02
N ALA A 44 -1.23 -5.61 -10.72
CA ALA A 44 -0.94 -6.72 -9.80
C ALA A 44 0.27 -7.55 -10.29
N LEU A 45 0.28 -7.90 -11.57
CA LEU A 45 1.39 -8.64 -12.17
C LEU A 45 2.71 -7.84 -12.08
N PHE A 46 2.66 -6.54 -12.38
CA PHE A 46 3.82 -5.67 -12.26
C PHE A 46 4.34 -5.57 -10.83
N VAL A 47 3.46 -5.38 -9.83
CA VAL A 47 3.84 -5.35 -8.41
C VAL A 47 4.47 -6.69 -7.99
N ILE A 48 3.91 -7.82 -8.41
CA ILE A 48 4.48 -9.14 -8.13
C ILE A 48 5.88 -9.27 -8.75
N LEU A 49 6.02 -8.92 -10.03
CA LEU A 49 7.33 -8.95 -10.71
C LEU A 49 8.33 -8.05 -9.99
N LEU A 50 7.91 -6.86 -9.58
CA LEU A 50 8.74 -5.88 -8.91
C LEU A 50 9.18 -6.35 -7.51
N ILE A 51 8.30 -7.04 -6.76
CA ILE A 51 8.65 -7.68 -5.49
C ILE A 51 9.65 -8.82 -5.73
N VAL A 52 9.45 -9.65 -6.76
CA VAL A 52 10.39 -10.72 -7.12
C VAL A 52 11.75 -10.12 -7.49
N VAL A 53 11.77 -9.12 -8.37
CA VAL A 53 13.00 -8.41 -8.76
C VAL A 53 13.67 -7.81 -7.53
N ALA A 54 12.93 -7.17 -6.63
CA ALA A 54 13.48 -6.65 -5.39
C ALA A 54 14.11 -7.78 -4.57
N ILE A 55 13.40 -8.87 -4.26
CA ILE A 55 13.94 -9.98 -3.44
C ILE A 55 15.22 -10.56 -4.06
N PHE A 56 15.23 -10.78 -5.38
CA PHE A 56 16.35 -11.40 -6.09
C PHE A 56 17.37 -10.38 -6.64
N ALA A 57 17.24 -9.08 -6.32
CA ALA A 57 18.01 -8.00 -6.96
C ALA A 57 19.52 -8.22 -6.85
N ARG A 58 20.02 -8.63 -5.68
CA ARG A 58 21.46 -8.86 -5.44
C ARG A 58 22.05 -9.99 -6.28
N TRP A 59 21.22 -10.92 -6.77
CA TRP A 59 21.67 -12.02 -7.64
C TRP A 59 21.45 -11.74 -9.12
N ILE A 60 20.54 -10.82 -9.45
CA ILE A 60 20.22 -10.42 -10.83
C ILE A 60 21.09 -9.24 -11.28
N ALA A 61 21.52 -8.39 -10.35
CA ALA A 61 22.35 -7.22 -10.65
C ALA A 61 23.67 -7.65 -11.32
N PRO A 62 24.01 -7.08 -12.49
CA PRO A 62 25.27 -7.39 -13.18
C PRO A 62 26.52 -6.98 -12.37
N TYR A 63 26.41 -5.91 -11.58
CA TYR A 63 27.51 -5.35 -10.79
C TYR A 63 27.10 -5.16 -9.32
N ASP A 64 28.09 -5.10 -8.42
CA ASP A 64 27.85 -4.78 -7.02
C ASP A 64 27.37 -3.33 -6.87
N ALA A 65 26.16 -3.13 -6.35
CA ALA A 65 25.52 -1.81 -6.31
C ALA A 65 26.18 -0.80 -5.36
N GLU A 66 27.02 -1.27 -4.41
CA GLU A 66 27.63 -0.43 -3.37
C GLU A 66 29.14 -0.27 -3.56
N ASN A 67 29.83 -1.30 -4.06
CA ASN A 67 31.29 -1.40 -4.05
C ASN A 67 31.93 -1.44 -5.45
N PHE A 68 31.14 -1.52 -6.53
CA PHE A 68 31.67 -1.48 -7.89
C PHE A 68 31.78 -0.04 -8.42
N PHE A 69 32.94 0.28 -9.02
CA PHE A 69 33.23 1.58 -9.62
C PHE A 69 34.01 1.42 -10.93
N ASP A 70 33.48 1.93 -12.04
CA ASP A 70 34.12 2.06 -13.35
C ASP A 70 34.50 3.53 -13.59
N TYR A 71 35.75 3.87 -13.26
CA TYR A 71 36.28 5.22 -13.39
C TYR A 71 36.61 5.63 -14.84
N ASP A 72 36.62 4.69 -15.78
CA ASP A 72 36.92 4.98 -17.19
C ASP A 72 35.67 5.44 -17.94
N ASN A 73 34.47 5.18 -17.39
CA ASN A 73 33.18 5.45 -18.00
C ASN A 73 32.31 6.46 -17.22
N LEU A 74 32.93 7.36 -16.45
CA LEU A 74 32.20 8.35 -15.64
C LEU A 74 31.17 9.13 -16.45
N ASN A 75 29.93 9.18 -15.96
CA ASN A 75 28.81 9.86 -16.62
C ASN A 75 28.48 9.37 -18.05
N ASN A 76 29.00 8.22 -18.49
CA ASN A 76 28.60 7.65 -19.78
C ASN A 76 27.15 7.17 -19.73
N GLY A 77 26.43 7.44 -20.82
CA GLY A 77 25.04 7.01 -20.99
C GLY A 77 24.89 5.50 -21.17
N PRO A 78 23.64 5.03 -21.40
CA PRO A 78 23.33 3.63 -21.64
C PRO A 78 24.22 2.96 -22.69
N SER A 79 24.82 1.82 -22.33
CA SER A 79 25.68 1.01 -23.19
C SER A 79 25.40 -0.49 -22.98
N LEU A 80 25.98 -1.34 -23.83
CA LEU A 80 25.85 -2.80 -23.69
C LEU A 80 26.51 -3.31 -22.39
N GLN A 81 27.54 -2.60 -21.91
CA GLN A 81 28.20 -2.89 -20.64
C GLN A 81 27.38 -2.36 -19.45
N HIS A 82 26.89 -1.12 -19.56
CA HIS A 82 26.10 -0.45 -18.52
C HIS A 82 24.72 -0.09 -19.05
N TRP A 83 23.73 -0.95 -18.81
CA TRP A 83 22.42 -0.86 -19.47
C TRP A 83 21.70 0.47 -19.24
N PHE A 84 21.86 1.06 -18.05
CA PHE A 84 21.30 2.37 -17.70
C PHE A 84 22.37 3.48 -17.63
N GLY A 85 23.59 3.18 -18.04
CA GLY A 85 24.75 4.06 -17.92
C GLY A 85 25.37 4.05 -16.53
N VAL A 86 26.32 4.96 -16.36
CA VAL A 86 27.19 5.09 -15.19
C VAL A 86 27.01 6.49 -14.60
N ASP A 87 27.09 6.61 -13.28
CA ASP A 87 27.05 7.90 -12.60
C ASP A 87 28.42 8.60 -12.50
N SER A 88 28.46 9.76 -11.85
CA SER A 88 29.68 10.57 -11.69
C SER A 88 30.74 9.96 -10.78
N LEU A 89 30.41 8.88 -10.06
CA LEU A 89 31.35 8.13 -9.23
C LEU A 89 31.80 6.83 -9.89
N GLY A 90 31.26 6.48 -11.07
CA GLY A 90 31.59 5.23 -11.76
C GLY A 90 30.65 4.07 -11.40
N ARG A 91 29.55 4.32 -10.69
CA ARG A 91 28.66 3.23 -10.25
C ARG A 91 27.63 2.91 -11.33
N ASP A 92 27.36 1.61 -11.53
CA ASP A 92 26.37 1.14 -12.50
C ASP A 92 24.93 1.44 -12.04
N ILE A 93 24.19 2.20 -12.85
CA ILE A 93 22.86 2.68 -12.48
C ILE A 93 21.82 1.57 -12.50
N PHE A 94 21.95 0.60 -13.42
CA PHE A 94 21.00 -0.50 -13.54
C PHE A 94 21.01 -1.36 -12.26
N SER A 95 22.20 -1.76 -11.82
CA SER A 95 22.42 -2.51 -10.58
C SER A 95 21.92 -1.74 -9.36
N ARG A 96 22.18 -0.44 -9.28
CA ARG A 96 21.69 0.42 -8.19
C ARG A 96 20.16 0.57 -8.20
N VAL A 97 19.51 0.70 -9.36
CA VAL A 97 18.04 0.77 -9.46
C VAL A 97 17.42 -0.55 -9.00
N LEU A 98 17.98 -1.70 -9.40
CA LEU A 98 17.50 -3.02 -8.99
C LEU A 98 17.62 -3.23 -7.48
N VAL A 99 18.81 -3.03 -6.91
CA VAL A 99 19.04 -3.22 -5.47
C VAL A 99 18.27 -2.17 -4.66
N GLY A 100 18.19 -0.94 -5.17
CA GLY A 100 17.42 0.13 -4.54
C GLY A 100 15.91 -0.13 -4.47
N ALA A 101 15.38 -0.99 -5.34
CA ALA A 101 13.99 -1.43 -5.24
C ALA A 101 13.69 -2.07 -3.89
N GLN A 102 14.61 -2.86 -3.31
CA GLN A 102 14.44 -3.47 -1.99
C GLN A 102 14.18 -2.40 -0.92
N ILE A 103 15.03 -1.39 -0.89
CA ILE A 103 15.07 -0.38 0.16
C ILE A 103 13.90 0.59 0.00
N SER A 104 13.66 1.09 -1.21
CA SER A 104 12.58 2.03 -1.49
C SER A 104 11.19 1.40 -1.29
N LEU A 105 11.00 0.13 -1.68
CA LEU A 105 9.75 -0.59 -1.40
C LEU A 105 9.56 -0.87 0.08
N ALA A 106 10.61 -1.36 0.76
CA ALA A 106 10.56 -1.60 2.19
C ALA A 106 10.18 -0.32 2.93
N ALA A 107 10.83 0.79 2.60
CA ALA A 107 10.54 2.08 3.22
C ALA A 107 9.08 2.49 3.06
N GLY A 108 8.54 2.40 1.83
CA GLY A 108 7.14 2.70 1.55
C GLY A 108 6.17 1.78 2.28
N VAL A 109 6.34 0.46 2.15
CA VAL A 109 5.40 -0.55 2.68
C VAL A 109 5.43 -0.60 4.20
N PHE A 110 6.60 -0.59 4.84
CA PHE A 110 6.71 -0.64 6.30
C PHE A 110 6.15 0.63 6.95
N ALA A 111 6.35 1.80 6.35
CA ALA A 111 5.79 3.03 6.88
C ALA A 111 4.26 2.99 6.89
N VAL A 112 3.64 2.53 5.80
CA VAL A 112 2.18 2.36 5.75
C VAL A 112 1.72 1.26 6.71
N PHE A 113 2.46 0.16 6.84
CA PHE A 113 2.11 -0.94 7.74
C PHE A 113 2.07 -0.50 9.20
N ILE A 114 3.10 0.22 9.66
CA ILE A 114 3.14 0.75 11.02
C ILE A 114 2.00 1.75 11.22
N GLY A 115 1.80 2.68 10.28
CA GLY A 115 0.71 3.65 10.31
C GLY A 115 -0.68 3.00 10.32
N ALA A 116 -0.86 1.94 9.55
CA ALA A 116 -2.09 1.17 9.48
C ALA A 116 -2.35 0.38 10.76
N ALA A 117 -1.33 -0.26 11.33
CA ALA A 117 -1.47 -1.02 12.56
C ALA A 117 -1.87 -0.12 13.74
N ILE A 118 -1.12 0.97 13.96
CA ILE A 118 -1.39 1.91 15.06
C ILE A 118 -2.70 2.66 14.79
N GLY A 119 -2.90 3.16 13.57
CA GLY A 119 -4.10 3.88 13.20
C GLY A 119 -5.36 3.02 13.31
N THR A 120 -5.31 1.75 12.90
CA THR A 120 -6.44 0.82 13.03
C THR A 120 -6.81 0.61 14.50
N LEU A 121 -5.82 0.37 15.36
CA LEU A 121 -6.07 0.22 16.80
C LEU A 121 -6.73 1.46 17.39
N LEU A 122 -6.18 2.65 17.11
CA LEU A 122 -6.73 3.92 17.57
C LEU A 122 -8.13 4.19 17.01
N GLY A 123 -8.37 3.87 15.74
CA GLY A 123 -9.66 4.05 15.08
C GLY A 123 -10.74 3.12 15.64
N LEU A 124 -10.40 1.87 15.92
CA LEU A 124 -11.30 0.91 16.59
C LEU A 124 -11.69 1.42 17.99
N LEU A 125 -10.71 1.85 18.79
CA LEU A 125 -10.96 2.37 20.14
C LEU A 125 -11.84 3.63 20.11
N ALA A 126 -11.49 4.60 19.24
CA ALA A 126 -12.25 5.84 19.09
C ALA A 126 -13.69 5.57 18.62
N GLY A 127 -13.88 4.71 17.62
CA GLY A 127 -15.20 4.40 17.08
C GLY A 127 -16.06 3.53 17.99
N TYR A 128 -15.46 2.62 18.76
CA TYR A 128 -16.22 1.70 19.60
C TYR A 128 -16.64 2.30 20.93
N TYR A 129 -15.70 2.94 21.66
CA TYR A 129 -15.98 3.50 22.98
C TYR A 129 -16.63 4.88 22.92
N GLU A 130 -16.44 5.62 21.82
CA GLU A 130 -16.95 6.99 21.65
C GLU A 130 -16.52 7.92 22.82
N GLY A 131 -17.14 9.10 22.95
CA GLY A 131 -16.96 9.97 24.11
C GLY A 131 -15.55 10.54 24.26
N TRP A 132 -14.90 10.27 25.40
CA TRP A 132 -13.58 10.84 25.70
C TRP A 132 -12.46 10.26 24.84
N TRP A 133 -12.46 8.93 24.62
CA TRP A 133 -11.48 8.26 23.77
C TRP A 133 -11.50 8.81 22.35
N ASP A 134 -12.70 8.98 21.82
CA ASP A 134 -12.90 9.57 20.50
C ASP A 134 -12.35 10.99 20.42
N ARG A 135 -12.76 11.87 21.35
CA ARG A 135 -12.31 13.27 21.38
C ARG A 135 -10.79 13.39 21.47
N LEU A 136 -10.15 12.60 22.33
CA LEU A 136 -8.70 12.65 22.52
C LEU A 136 -7.95 12.17 21.27
N ILE A 137 -8.31 10.99 20.76
CA ILE A 137 -7.64 10.39 19.60
C ILE A 137 -7.83 11.27 18.36
N MET A 138 -9.06 11.72 18.09
CA MET A 138 -9.33 12.60 16.95
C MET A 138 -8.65 13.95 17.10
N ARG A 139 -8.55 14.51 18.32
CA ARG A 139 -7.80 15.75 18.55
C ARG A 139 -6.32 15.59 18.21
N ILE A 140 -5.68 14.50 18.63
CA ILE A 140 -4.28 14.20 18.28
C ILE A 140 -4.14 14.07 16.75
N CYS A 141 -5.07 13.35 16.10
CA CYS A 141 -5.09 13.22 14.64
C CYS A 141 -5.22 14.56 13.92
N ASP A 142 -6.07 15.45 14.42
CA ASP A 142 -6.30 16.78 13.85
C ASP A 142 -5.08 17.68 14.02
N VAL A 143 -4.37 17.60 15.16
CA VAL A 143 -3.09 18.29 15.38
C VAL A 143 -2.04 17.83 14.38
N LEU A 144 -1.92 16.52 14.14
CA LEU A 144 -0.97 15.98 13.16
C LEU A 144 -1.30 16.44 11.74
N PHE A 145 -2.59 16.51 11.37
CA PHE A 145 -3.02 17.00 10.05
C PHE A 145 -2.98 18.51 9.88
N ALA A 146 -2.85 19.28 10.97
CA ALA A 146 -2.67 20.74 10.88
C ALA A 146 -1.35 21.10 10.18
N PHE A 147 -0.35 20.22 10.24
CA PHE A 147 0.91 20.38 9.55
C PHE A 147 0.87 19.74 8.16
N PRO A 148 1.44 20.38 7.12
CA PRO A 148 1.70 19.72 5.84
C PRO A 148 2.55 18.47 6.06
N GLY A 149 2.16 17.34 5.45
CA GLY A 149 2.74 16.03 5.77
C GLY A 149 4.25 15.95 5.57
N ILE A 150 4.77 16.60 4.52
CA ILE A 150 6.22 16.65 4.26
C ILE A 150 6.95 17.47 5.34
N LEU A 151 6.37 18.58 5.81
CA LEU A 151 6.98 19.44 6.83
C LEU A 151 7.03 18.72 8.17
N LEU A 152 5.96 18.03 8.54
CA LEU A 152 5.93 17.19 9.73
C LEU A 152 7.00 16.10 9.64
N ALA A 153 7.11 15.42 8.49
CA ALA A 153 8.09 14.36 8.32
C ALA A 153 9.53 14.88 8.39
N ILE A 154 9.83 16.04 7.78
CA ILE A 154 11.13 16.70 7.90
C ILE A 154 11.43 17.04 9.37
N ALA A 155 10.48 17.59 10.11
CA ALA A 155 10.67 17.93 11.52
C ALA A 155 10.96 16.68 12.38
N VAL A 156 10.26 15.58 12.14
CA VAL A 156 10.51 14.30 12.83
C VAL A 156 11.92 13.78 12.51
N VAL A 157 12.31 13.74 11.24
CA VAL A 157 13.65 13.24 10.86
C VAL A 157 14.76 14.17 11.37
N ALA A 158 14.53 15.49 11.42
CA ALA A 158 15.49 16.43 11.98
C ALA A 158 15.78 16.17 13.47
N VAL A 159 14.78 15.69 14.23
CA VAL A 159 14.96 15.31 15.64
C VAL A 159 15.58 13.92 15.79
N LEU A 160 15.18 12.95 14.96
CA LEU A 160 15.65 11.56 15.06
C LEU A 160 17.01 11.32 14.39
N GLY A 161 17.44 12.21 13.51
CA GLY A 161 18.62 12.08 12.65
C GLY A 161 18.31 11.44 11.29
N SER A 162 19.23 11.57 10.34
CA SER A 162 19.09 10.99 9.00
C SER A 162 19.15 9.47 9.02
N GLY A 163 18.40 8.82 8.13
CA GLY A 163 18.45 7.37 7.93
C GLY A 163 17.11 6.78 7.48
N ILE A 164 17.17 5.63 6.80
CA ILE A 164 15.98 4.95 6.26
C ILE A 164 14.98 4.61 7.38
N ALA A 165 15.44 4.13 8.53
CA ALA A 165 14.57 3.80 9.66
C ALA A 165 13.80 5.04 10.17
N ASN A 166 14.48 6.18 10.28
CA ASN A 166 13.86 7.42 10.75
C ASN A 166 12.88 8.01 9.72
N VAL A 167 13.20 7.88 8.42
CA VAL A 167 12.26 8.20 7.34
C VAL A 167 11.00 7.32 7.41
N ILE A 168 11.15 6.01 7.64
CA ILE A 168 10.01 5.09 7.82
C ILE A 168 9.13 5.54 8.99
N ILE A 169 9.74 5.85 10.14
CA ILE A 169 9.01 6.31 11.33
C ILE A 169 8.27 7.62 11.03
N ALA A 170 8.93 8.59 10.39
CA ALA A 170 8.34 9.89 10.06
C ALA A 170 7.12 9.75 9.13
N VAL A 171 7.24 8.93 8.07
CA VAL A 171 6.14 8.67 7.13
C VAL A 171 5.02 7.85 7.79
N ALA A 172 5.36 6.93 8.70
CA ALA A 172 4.39 6.16 9.47
C ALA A 172 3.53 7.05 10.36
N ILE A 173 4.15 7.98 11.11
CA ILE A 173 3.45 8.93 11.99
C ILE A 173 2.39 9.73 11.22
N PHE A 174 2.73 10.19 10.02
CA PHE A 174 1.78 10.91 9.16
C PHE A 174 0.65 10.02 8.63
N SER A 175 0.87 8.71 8.51
CA SER A 175 -0.14 7.75 8.06
C SER A 175 -1.15 7.38 9.15
N ILE A 176 -0.76 7.45 10.44
CA ILE A 176 -1.62 7.05 11.59
C ILE A 176 -2.99 7.75 11.58
N PRO A 177 -3.09 9.10 11.48
CA PRO A 177 -4.38 9.79 11.56
C PRO A 177 -5.36 9.38 10.47
N ALA A 178 -4.84 9.06 9.28
CA ALA A 178 -5.66 8.67 8.15
C ALA A 178 -6.31 7.31 8.35
N PHE A 179 -5.55 6.31 8.81
CA PHE A 179 -6.09 5.00 9.16
C PHE A 179 -7.01 5.08 10.37
N ALA A 180 -6.66 5.87 11.39
CA ALA A 180 -7.51 6.07 12.56
C ALA A 180 -8.88 6.63 12.18
N ARG A 181 -8.92 7.66 11.33
CA ARG A 181 -10.18 8.26 10.87
C ARG A 181 -10.99 7.29 9.99
N LEU A 182 -10.34 6.57 9.08
CA LEU A 182 -11.00 5.56 8.24
C LEU A 182 -11.64 4.46 9.09
N VAL A 183 -10.86 3.84 9.99
CA VAL A 183 -11.32 2.71 10.79
C VAL A 183 -12.37 3.15 11.80
N ARG A 184 -12.24 4.35 12.38
CA ARG A 184 -13.30 4.96 13.20
C ARG A 184 -14.61 5.07 12.44
N GLY A 185 -14.58 5.63 11.23
CA GLY A 185 -15.78 5.79 10.40
C GLY A 185 -16.47 4.44 10.12
N ASN A 186 -15.70 3.43 9.72
CA ASN A 186 -16.26 2.09 9.50
C ASN A 186 -16.78 1.45 10.81
N THR A 187 -16.09 1.66 11.93
CA THR A 187 -16.47 1.13 13.24
C THR A 187 -17.81 1.69 13.71
N LEU A 188 -18.02 3.01 13.56
CA LEU A 188 -19.28 3.66 13.92
C LEU A 188 -20.47 3.07 13.14
N VAL A 189 -20.28 2.79 11.85
CA VAL A 189 -21.31 2.17 10.99
C VAL A 189 -21.57 0.71 11.39
N LEU A 190 -20.51 -0.08 11.60
CA LEU A 190 -20.65 -1.49 11.94
C LEU A 190 -21.24 -1.70 13.33
N LYS A 191 -20.89 -0.86 14.30
CA LYS A 191 -21.40 -0.92 15.67
C LYS A 191 -22.93 -0.82 15.76
N GLN A 192 -23.56 -0.12 14.82
CA GLN A 192 -25.01 0.06 14.75
C GLN A 192 -25.76 -1.09 14.05
N GLN A 193 -25.07 -2.13 13.60
CA GLN A 193 -25.69 -3.26 12.91
C GLN A 193 -26.38 -4.21 13.90
N THR A 194 -27.52 -4.79 13.49
CA THR A 194 -28.36 -5.66 14.33
C THR A 194 -27.64 -6.90 14.87
N PHE A 195 -26.68 -7.44 14.13
CA PHE A 195 -25.90 -8.60 14.59
C PHE A 195 -24.93 -8.24 15.74
N ILE A 196 -24.44 -6.99 15.79
CA ILE A 196 -23.61 -6.49 16.89
C ILE A 196 -24.48 -6.27 18.13
N GLU A 197 -25.66 -5.66 17.95
CA GLU A 197 -26.62 -5.47 19.04
C GLU A 197 -27.02 -6.82 19.66
N SER A 198 -27.34 -7.80 18.81
CA SER A 198 -27.65 -9.17 19.23
C SER A 198 -26.49 -9.82 19.99
N ALA A 199 -25.25 -9.68 19.50
CA ALA A 199 -24.06 -10.21 20.15
C ALA A 199 -23.84 -9.59 21.55
N ARG A 200 -24.17 -8.29 21.71
CA ARG A 200 -24.10 -7.61 23.00
C ARG A 200 -25.20 -8.09 23.95
N SER A 201 -26.43 -8.30 23.46
CA SER A 201 -27.55 -8.79 24.27
C SER A 201 -27.32 -10.19 24.85
N ILE A 202 -26.53 -11.04 24.18
CA ILE A 202 -26.12 -12.35 24.68
C ILE A 202 -24.88 -12.31 25.60
N GLY A 203 -24.38 -11.13 25.93
CA GLY A 203 -23.26 -10.94 26.87
C GLY A 203 -21.86 -11.09 26.28
N ALA A 204 -21.68 -10.95 24.96
CA ALA A 204 -20.35 -10.96 24.37
C ALA A 204 -19.51 -9.78 24.88
N SER A 205 -18.25 -10.04 25.24
CA SER A 205 -17.33 -9.00 25.72
C SER A 205 -16.96 -8.02 24.61
N ASP A 206 -16.65 -6.78 24.98
CA ASP A 206 -16.21 -5.73 24.05
C ASP A 206 -15.05 -6.17 23.15
N MET A 207 -14.08 -6.88 23.73
CA MET A 207 -12.93 -7.40 22.98
C MET A 207 -13.36 -8.43 21.93
N THR A 208 -14.34 -9.27 22.24
CA THR A 208 -14.91 -10.24 21.29
C THR A 208 -15.63 -9.51 20.16
N ILE A 209 -16.43 -8.49 20.49
CA ILE A 209 -17.14 -7.67 19.51
C ILE A 209 -16.14 -6.97 18.58
N LEU A 210 -15.10 -6.34 19.15
CA LEU A 210 -14.07 -5.63 18.40
C LEU A 210 -13.28 -6.56 17.46
N LEU A 211 -12.69 -7.64 17.99
CA LEU A 211 -11.77 -8.48 17.22
C LEU A 211 -12.46 -9.47 16.29
N ARG A 212 -13.64 -9.97 16.67
CA ARG A 212 -14.32 -11.05 15.94
C ARG A 212 -15.45 -10.57 15.04
N HIS A 213 -15.96 -9.36 15.26
CA HIS A 213 -17.09 -8.84 14.51
C HIS A 213 -16.77 -7.52 13.79
N ILE A 214 -16.21 -6.53 14.49
CA ILE A 214 -15.96 -5.20 13.89
C ILE A 214 -14.71 -5.20 13.02
N LEU A 215 -13.55 -5.60 13.55
CA LEU A 215 -12.28 -5.59 12.83
C LEU A 215 -12.36 -6.40 11.52
N PRO A 216 -12.89 -7.64 11.48
CA PRO A 216 -13.04 -8.37 10.22
C PRO A 216 -13.93 -7.63 9.20
N GLY A 217 -14.92 -6.88 9.67
CA GLY A 217 -15.77 -6.03 8.83
C GLY A 217 -15.07 -4.79 8.27
N THR A 218 -14.00 -4.30 8.92
CA THR A 218 -13.22 -3.14 8.45
C THR A 218 -12.01 -3.52 7.58
N VAL A 219 -11.56 -4.78 7.61
CA VAL A 219 -10.37 -5.26 6.87
C VAL A 219 -10.42 -4.90 5.39
N SER A 220 -11.57 -5.06 4.72
CA SER A 220 -11.69 -4.74 3.28
C SER A 220 -11.35 -3.26 3.00
N SER A 221 -11.92 -2.34 3.79
CA SER A 221 -11.63 -0.91 3.69
C SER A 221 -10.17 -0.60 4.01
N ILE A 222 -9.60 -1.28 5.02
CA ILE A 222 -8.20 -1.12 5.43
C ILE A 222 -7.26 -1.57 4.31
N VAL A 223 -7.47 -2.74 3.70
CA VAL A 223 -6.63 -3.30 2.64
C VAL A 223 -6.63 -2.41 1.40
N VAL A 224 -7.80 -1.94 0.97
CA VAL A 224 -7.91 -1.02 -0.16
C VAL A 224 -7.13 0.27 0.12
N PHE A 225 -7.37 0.89 1.28
CA PHE A 225 -6.72 2.14 1.62
C PHE A 225 -5.21 1.97 1.84
N PHE A 226 -4.80 0.83 2.38
CA PHE A 226 -3.40 0.44 2.55
C PHE A 226 -2.66 0.44 1.22
N THR A 227 -3.18 -0.27 0.22
CA THR A 227 -2.54 -0.36 -1.10
C THR A 227 -2.40 1.00 -1.76
N MET A 228 -3.44 1.84 -1.71
CA MET A 228 -3.38 3.22 -2.25
C MET A 228 -2.38 4.09 -1.49
N ARG A 229 -2.24 3.89 -0.17
CA ARG A 229 -1.33 4.66 0.66
C ARG A 229 0.14 4.32 0.41
N ILE A 230 0.46 3.10 -0.02
CA ILE A 230 1.85 2.70 -0.36
C ILE A 230 2.46 3.66 -1.38
N GLY A 231 1.73 4.00 -2.45
CA GLY A 231 2.23 4.92 -3.48
C GLY A 231 2.64 6.29 -2.90
N THR A 232 1.76 6.89 -2.09
CA THR A 232 2.06 8.18 -1.43
C THR A 232 3.22 8.08 -0.44
N SER A 233 3.35 6.93 0.23
CA SER A 233 4.43 6.66 1.19
C SER A 233 5.79 6.54 0.50
N ILE A 234 5.86 5.82 -0.62
CA ILE A 234 7.07 5.70 -1.45
C ILE A 234 7.52 7.09 -1.92
N ILE A 235 6.60 7.91 -2.44
CA ILE A 235 6.92 9.29 -2.86
C ILE A 235 7.45 10.11 -1.68
N SER A 236 6.83 9.98 -0.50
CA SER A 236 7.21 10.75 0.68
C SER A 236 8.59 10.35 1.20
N ALA A 237 8.87 9.04 1.26
CA ALA A 237 10.16 8.49 1.63
C ALA A 237 11.25 8.92 0.64
N ALA A 238 11.01 8.76 -0.66
CA ALA A 238 11.93 9.19 -1.71
C ALA A 238 12.18 10.69 -1.68
N SER A 239 11.16 11.51 -1.37
CA SER A 239 11.31 12.97 -1.21
C SER A 239 12.21 13.33 -0.02
N LEU A 240 12.07 12.64 1.11
CA LEU A 240 12.94 12.86 2.28
C LEU A 240 14.38 12.43 2.00
N SER A 241 14.58 11.27 1.36
CA SER A 241 15.90 10.84 0.88
C SER A 241 16.49 11.82 -0.13
N PHE A 242 15.67 12.34 -1.05
CA PHE A 242 16.08 13.36 -2.00
C PHE A 242 16.54 14.65 -1.32
N LEU A 243 15.98 14.99 -0.15
CA LEU A 243 16.43 16.10 0.69
C LEU A 243 17.68 15.77 1.54
N GLY A 244 18.22 14.55 1.43
CA GLY A 244 19.41 14.09 2.18
C GLY A 244 19.10 13.53 3.57
N LEU A 245 17.82 13.37 3.92
CA LEU A 245 17.38 12.93 5.25
C LEU A 245 17.22 11.39 5.35
N GLY A 246 17.31 10.68 4.22
CA GLY A 246 17.07 9.25 4.13
C GLY A 246 18.34 8.41 4.07
N ALA A 247 18.39 7.51 3.08
CA ALA A 247 19.53 6.62 2.86
C ALA A 247 20.83 7.42 2.67
N GLN A 248 21.92 6.92 3.25
CA GLN A 248 23.24 7.53 3.13
C GLN A 248 24.10 6.70 2.17
N PRO A 249 24.93 7.35 1.33
CA PRO A 249 25.88 6.64 0.47
C PRO A 249 26.76 5.67 1.29
N PRO A 250 27.11 4.48 0.74
CA PRO A 250 26.91 4.02 -0.64
C PRO A 250 25.54 3.39 -0.94
N THR A 251 24.66 3.28 0.06
CA THR A 251 23.37 2.58 -0.01
C THR A 251 22.52 3.02 -1.21
N PRO A 252 22.15 2.12 -2.14
CA PRO A 252 21.31 2.48 -3.28
C PRO A 252 19.85 2.58 -2.84
N GLU A 253 19.28 3.78 -2.85
CA GLU A 253 17.85 4.03 -2.62
C GLU A 253 17.39 5.08 -3.63
N TRP A 254 16.24 4.89 -4.27
CA TRP A 254 15.85 5.70 -5.43
C TRP A 254 15.81 7.21 -5.15
N GLY A 255 15.32 7.64 -3.98
CA GLY A 255 15.32 9.04 -3.59
C GLY A 255 16.72 9.60 -3.36
N ALA A 256 17.61 8.83 -2.73
CA ALA A 256 19.01 9.21 -2.54
C ALA A 256 19.79 9.24 -3.88
N MET A 257 19.49 8.33 -4.80
CA MET A 257 20.06 8.37 -6.16
C MET A 257 19.66 9.65 -6.90
N LEU A 258 18.40 10.10 -6.74
CA LEU A 258 17.96 11.38 -7.29
C LEU A 258 18.65 12.57 -6.62
N ASN A 259 18.99 12.49 -5.34
CA ASN A 259 19.75 13.54 -4.64
C ASN A 259 21.12 13.72 -5.30
N GLU A 260 21.85 12.61 -5.48
CA GLU A 260 23.17 12.55 -6.11
C GLU A 260 23.11 13.05 -7.56
N ALA A 261 22.08 12.64 -8.31
CA ALA A 261 21.88 13.01 -9.70
C ALA A 261 21.71 14.52 -9.96
N ARG A 262 21.38 15.32 -8.95
CA ARG A 262 21.14 16.77 -9.11
C ARG A 262 22.33 17.52 -9.68
N ALA A 263 23.55 17.14 -9.28
CA ALA A 263 24.77 17.81 -9.72
C ALA A 263 25.05 17.55 -11.21
N ASP A 264 24.71 16.36 -11.69
CA ASP A 264 25.07 15.88 -13.03
C ASP A 264 23.89 15.91 -14.01
N MET A 265 22.68 16.27 -13.58
CA MET A 265 21.44 16.15 -14.38
C MET A 265 21.50 16.86 -15.74
N VAL A 266 22.25 17.96 -15.86
CA VAL A 266 22.41 18.70 -17.12
C VAL A 266 23.32 17.96 -18.10
N ILE A 267 24.35 17.27 -17.60
CA ILE A 267 25.39 16.62 -18.40
C ILE A 267 25.03 15.15 -18.68
N ALA A 268 24.45 14.48 -17.69
CA ALA A 268 24.16 13.05 -17.67
C ALA A 268 22.71 12.82 -17.19
N PRO A 269 21.68 13.18 -17.98
CA PRO A 269 20.29 13.13 -17.54
C PRO A 269 19.80 11.71 -17.21
N HIS A 270 20.43 10.67 -17.77
CA HIS A 270 20.09 9.27 -17.48
C HIS A 270 20.19 8.93 -15.99
N VAL A 271 21.10 9.58 -15.26
CA VAL A 271 21.32 9.35 -13.82
C VAL A 271 20.10 9.70 -12.97
N ALA A 272 19.26 10.64 -13.41
CA ALA A 272 18.01 11.00 -12.76
C ALA A 272 16.80 10.27 -13.35
N VAL A 273 16.78 10.05 -14.67
CA VAL A 273 15.61 9.51 -15.39
C VAL A 273 15.26 8.10 -14.92
N PHE A 274 16.25 7.19 -14.78
CA PHE A 274 15.95 5.80 -14.44
C PHE A 274 15.43 5.60 -13.00
N PRO A 275 16.03 6.21 -11.96
CA PRO A 275 15.46 6.16 -10.60
C PRO A 275 14.07 6.82 -10.53
N ALA A 276 13.86 7.94 -11.24
CA ALA A 276 12.56 8.60 -11.29
C ALA A 276 11.49 7.72 -11.95
N LEU A 277 11.82 7.05 -13.06
CA LEU A 277 10.93 6.09 -13.72
C LEU A 277 10.59 4.90 -12.81
N ALA A 278 11.56 4.39 -12.05
CA ALA A 278 11.33 3.32 -11.10
C ALA A 278 10.31 3.73 -10.02
N ILE A 279 10.46 4.92 -9.43
CA ILE A 279 9.48 5.48 -8.50
C ILE A 279 8.11 5.63 -9.18
N PHE A 280 8.06 6.26 -10.34
CA PHE A 280 6.81 6.54 -11.07
C PHE A 280 6.02 5.27 -11.38
N LEU A 281 6.67 4.28 -12.00
CA LEU A 281 6.01 3.01 -12.37
C LEU A 281 5.54 2.24 -11.13
N THR A 282 6.34 2.24 -10.07
CA THR A 282 5.98 1.59 -8.80
C THR A 282 4.74 2.23 -8.18
N VAL A 283 4.72 3.56 -8.07
CA VAL A 283 3.60 4.30 -7.50
C VAL A 283 2.34 4.13 -8.35
N LEU A 284 2.47 4.22 -9.67
CA LEU A 284 1.37 3.99 -10.61
C LEU A 284 0.78 2.60 -10.42
N ALA A 285 1.63 1.56 -10.33
CA ALA A 285 1.17 0.20 -10.16
C ALA A 285 0.44 -0.02 -8.82
N PHE A 286 0.95 0.51 -7.71
CA PHE A 286 0.25 0.41 -6.42
C PHE A 286 -1.09 1.17 -6.43
N ASN A 287 -1.16 2.34 -7.06
CA ASN A 287 -2.43 3.08 -7.18
C ASN A 287 -3.47 2.31 -8.01
N LEU A 288 -3.08 1.84 -9.21
CA LEU A 288 -3.98 1.05 -10.08
C LEU A 288 -4.42 -0.27 -9.41
N LEU A 289 -3.52 -0.91 -8.66
CA LEU A 289 -3.86 -2.09 -7.86
C LEU A 289 -4.87 -1.76 -6.76
N GLY A 290 -4.68 -0.64 -6.07
CA GLY A 290 -5.59 -0.17 -5.02
C GLY A 290 -6.99 0.13 -5.54
N ASP A 291 -7.09 0.81 -6.69
CA ASP A 291 -8.36 1.10 -7.36
C ASP A 291 -9.06 -0.20 -7.77
N GLY A 292 -8.33 -1.18 -8.31
CA GLY A 292 -8.94 -2.45 -8.67
C GLY A 292 -9.37 -3.31 -7.49
N LEU A 293 -8.62 -3.27 -6.39
CA LEU A 293 -9.04 -3.89 -5.13
C LEU A 293 -10.32 -3.22 -4.60
N ARG A 294 -10.41 -1.89 -4.67
CA ARG A 294 -11.58 -1.12 -4.26
C ARG A 294 -12.82 -1.56 -5.01
N ASP A 295 -12.75 -1.60 -6.33
CA ASP A 295 -13.89 -1.94 -7.18
C ASP A 295 -14.33 -3.39 -7.02
N ALA A 296 -13.38 -4.31 -6.83
CA ALA A 296 -13.69 -5.72 -6.60
C ALA A 296 -14.31 -5.97 -5.21
N LEU A 297 -13.97 -5.14 -4.21
CA LEU A 297 -14.47 -5.23 -2.83
C LEU A 297 -15.71 -4.37 -2.58
N ASP A 298 -16.09 -3.45 -3.49
CA ASP A 298 -17.28 -2.61 -3.32
C ASP A 298 -18.58 -3.44 -3.40
N PRO A 299 -19.33 -3.57 -2.28
CA PRO A 299 -20.59 -4.31 -2.27
C PRO A 299 -21.76 -3.55 -2.91
N LYS A 300 -21.61 -2.26 -3.23
CA LYS A 300 -22.69 -1.42 -3.78
C LYS A 300 -22.89 -1.60 -5.28
N ILE A 301 -21.94 -2.21 -5.99
CA ILE A 301 -22.15 -2.69 -7.37
C ILE A 301 -22.88 -4.04 -7.32
N LYS A 302 -24.01 -4.07 -6.61
CA LYS A 302 -25.00 -5.15 -6.68
C LYS A 302 -26.11 -4.61 -7.60
N GLY A 303 -25.87 -4.76 -8.90
CA GLY A 303 -26.95 -4.81 -9.88
C GLY A 303 -27.62 -6.17 -9.84
#